data_AF-A0A0F9MYE5-F1
#
_entry.id   AF-A0A0F9MYE5-F1
#
_cell.length_a   1.000
_cell.length_b   1.000
_cell.length_c   1.000
_cell.angle_alpha   90.00
_cell.angle_beta   90.00
_cell.angle_gamma   90.00
#
_symmetry.space_group_name_H-M   'P 1'
#
loop_
_entity.id
_entity.type
_entity.pdbx_description
1 polymer ?
#
loop_
_entity_poly.entity_id
_entity_poly.type
_entity_poly.pdbx_seq_one_letter_code
_entity_poly.pdbx_strand_id
1 'polypeptide(L)'
;MKNEEVIVLCRNCHTLRSAIFFKKFEEIILFKGIFSKSPNKLNEIIDYYLLKQPDIQQKVKHNRNYISQSKYRIKNNWLKKRFIIEKVFYGMCIGCRITKVNNNLPALNFHHVSSSKKEKMIRWQEIAHLDLKEIENLLERELCVCLCANCQVLIESNRFLRHIDKILEKPKAILIKQEINTIQENISNFSR
;
A
#
# COMPACT_ATOMS: atom_id res chain seq x y z
N MET A 1 12.47 -2.95 31.94
CA MET A 1 11.51 -2.82 30.81
C MET A 1 10.07 -3.19 31.22
N LYS A 2 9.58 -2.75 32.40
CA LYS A 2 8.22 -3.12 32.87
C LYS A 2 7.16 -2.03 32.66
N ASN A 3 7.50 -0.88 32.07
CA ASN A 3 6.61 0.30 32.01
C ASN A 3 6.41 0.86 30.59
N GLU A 4 6.68 0.11 29.54
CA GLU A 4 6.28 0.53 28.19
C GLU A 4 5.02 -0.25 27.82
N GLU A 5 3.88 0.43 27.73
CA GLU A 5 2.61 -0.12 27.22
C GLU A 5 2.75 -0.36 25.70
N VAL A 6 3.55 -1.35 25.30
CA VAL A 6 3.81 -1.68 23.91
C VAL A 6 2.62 -2.47 23.36
N ILE A 7 1.87 -1.83 22.46
CA ILE A 7 0.81 -2.50 21.69
C ILE A 7 1.45 -3.22 20.50
N VAL A 8 1.43 -4.55 20.51
CA VAL A 8 1.88 -5.36 19.37
C VAL A 8 0.85 -5.27 18.24
N LEU A 9 1.30 -4.82 17.06
CA LEU A 9 0.46 -4.70 15.86
C LEU A 9 1.03 -5.57 14.72
N CYS A 10 0.15 -6.16 13.91
CA CYS A 10 0.57 -6.76 12.65
C CYS A 10 1.11 -5.69 11.68
N ARG A 11 1.85 -6.11 10.65
CA ARG A 11 2.53 -5.17 9.74
C ARG A 11 1.55 -4.28 8.97
N ASN A 12 0.39 -4.81 8.56
CA ASN A 12 -0.67 -4.01 7.94
C ASN A 12 -1.18 -2.92 8.90
N CYS A 13 -1.57 -3.29 10.13
CA CYS A 13 -2.06 -2.35 11.14
C CYS A 13 -1.02 -1.30 11.51
N HIS A 14 0.24 -1.70 11.63
CA HIS A 14 1.34 -0.77 11.90
C HIS A 14 1.52 0.23 10.74
N THR A 15 1.55 -0.25 9.49
CA THR A 15 1.67 0.59 8.30
C THR A 15 0.49 1.56 8.15
N LEU A 16 -0.73 1.09 8.42
CA LEU A 16 -1.91 1.93 8.42
C LEU A 16 -1.86 2.98 9.54
N ARG A 17 -1.46 2.59 10.76
CA ARG A 17 -1.34 3.51 11.91
C ARG A 17 -0.34 4.63 11.66
N SER A 18 0.79 4.32 11.02
CA SER A 18 1.82 5.32 10.71
C SER A 18 1.50 6.18 9.48
N ALA A 19 0.50 5.82 8.67
CA ALA A 19 0.06 6.59 7.51
C ALA A 19 -0.83 7.79 7.89
N ILE A 20 -0.34 8.67 8.76
CA ILE A 20 -1.07 9.81 9.34
C ILE A 20 -1.70 10.69 8.24
N PHE A 21 -0.97 10.97 7.16
CA PHE A 21 -1.50 11.77 6.05
C PHE A 21 -2.62 11.06 5.30
N PHE A 22 -2.51 9.75 5.09
CA PHE A 22 -3.60 8.99 4.47
C PHE A 22 -4.84 9.07 5.34
N LYS A 23 -4.72 8.78 6.65
CA LYS A 23 -5.83 8.87 7.60
C LYS A 23 -6.50 10.25 7.60
N LYS A 24 -5.69 11.33 7.56
CA LYS A 24 -6.22 12.70 7.48
C LYS A 24 -7.10 12.94 6.25
N PHE A 25 -6.82 12.26 5.14
CA PHE A 25 -7.51 12.45 3.86
C PHE A 25 -8.17 11.17 3.34
N GLU A 26 -8.49 10.23 4.23
CA GLU A 26 -8.94 8.89 3.86
C GLU A 26 -10.26 8.94 3.08
N GLU A 27 -11.19 9.78 3.55
CA GLU A 27 -12.51 9.96 2.94
C GLU A 27 -12.43 10.34 1.45
N ILE A 28 -11.57 11.32 1.10
CA ILE A 28 -11.40 11.72 -0.30
C ILE A 28 -10.57 10.72 -1.10
N ILE A 29 -9.55 10.10 -0.49
CA ILE A 29 -8.70 9.12 -1.17
C ILE A 29 -9.50 7.86 -1.52
N LEU A 30 -10.43 7.44 -0.66
CA LEU A 30 -11.28 6.26 -0.84
C LEU A 30 -12.67 6.58 -1.42
N PHE A 31 -12.94 7.84 -1.78
CA PHE A 31 -14.22 8.26 -2.34
C PHE A 31 -14.61 7.40 -3.57
N LYS A 32 -15.83 6.87 -3.55
CA LYS A 32 -16.35 6.00 -4.63
C LYS A 32 -16.62 6.84 -5.89
N GLY A 33 -16.15 6.38 -7.04
CA GLY A 33 -16.29 7.11 -8.31
C GLY A 33 -15.39 8.35 -8.42
N ILE A 34 -14.33 8.46 -7.60
CA ILE A 34 -13.37 9.56 -7.71
C ILE A 34 -12.71 9.61 -9.11
N PHE A 35 -12.47 8.44 -9.71
CA PHE A 35 -11.86 8.30 -11.04
C PHE A 35 -12.84 8.54 -12.20
N SER A 36 -14.14 8.66 -11.92
CA SER A 36 -15.13 9.05 -12.94
C SER A 36 -15.33 10.57 -13.02
N LYS A 37 -14.59 11.34 -12.21
CA LYS A 37 -14.66 12.81 -12.21
C LYS A 37 -13.69 13.39 -13.23
N SER A 38 -14.09 14.47 -13.87
CA SER A 38 -13.17 15.24 -14.70
C SER A 38 -12.01 15.81 -13.86
N PRO A 39 -10.86 16.13 -14.46
CA PRO A 39 -9.73 16.71 -13.73
C PRO A 39 -10.08 17.99 -12.94
N ASN A 40 -10.92 18.86 -13.52
CA ASN A 40 -11.39 20.07 -12.85
C ASN A 40 -12.27 19.73 -11.65
N LYS A 41 -13.20 18.78 -11.82
CA LYS A 41 -14.07 18.38 -10.70
C LYS A 41 -13.30 17.70 -9.58
N LEU A 42 -12.29 16.89 -9.93
CA LEU A 42 -11.38 16.29 -8.96
C LEU A 42 -10.62 17.37 -8.16
N ASN A 43 -10.16 18.43 -8.81
CA ASN A 43 -9.51 19.56 -8.14
C ASN A 43 -10.43 20.24 -7.13
N GLU A 44 -11.66 20.56 -7.54
CA GLU A 44 -12.66 21.19 -6.67
C GLU A 44 -12.95 20.34 -5.43
N ILE A 45 -13.11 19.01 -5.60
CA ILE A 45 -13.32 18.09 -4.48
C ILE A 45 -12.11 18.14 -3.55
N ILE A 46 -10.89 18.02 -4.08
CA ILE A 46 -9.68 18.07 -3.25
C ILE A 46 -9.55 19.41 -2.50
N ASP A 47 -9.83 20.53 -3.18
CA ASP A 47 -9.83 21.84 -2.56
C ASP A 47 -10.82 21.95 -1.41
N TYR A 48 -12.05 21.49 -1.61
CA TYR A 48 -13.08 21.49 -0.59
C TYR A 48 -12.63 20.70 0.66
N TYR A 49 -12.08 19.50 0.50
CA TYR A 49 -11.60 18.69 1.63
C TYR A 49 -10.39 19.28 2.35
N LEU A 50 -9.51 19.97 1.63
CA LEU A 50 -8.35 20.66 2.21
C LEU A 50 -8.77 21.90 3.00
N LEU A 51 -9.65 22.72 2.44
CA LEU A 51 -10.12 23.96 3.07
C LEU A 51 -11.03 23.72 4.28
N LYS A 52 -11.69 22.56 4.35
CA LYS A 52 -12.47 22.15 5.53
C LYS A 52 -11.65 21.66 6.73
N GLN A 53 -10.34 21.53 6.60
CA GLN A 53 -9.51 21.09 7.73
C GLN A 53 -9.43 22.19 8.80
N PRO A 54 -9.72 21.90 10.09
CA PRO A 54 -9.72 22.93 11.15
C PRO A 54 -8.37 23.65 11.30
N ASP A 55 -7.27 22.96 11.01
CA ASP A 55 -5.90 23.44 11.16
C ASP A 55 -5.35 24.13 9.89
N ILE A 56 -6.16 24.34 8.86
CA ILE A 56 -5.69 24.75 7.54
C ILE A 56 -5.02 26.12 7.55
N GLN A 57 -5.61 27.10 8.25
CA GLN A 57 -5.09 28.47 8.31
C GLN A 57 -3.72 28.51 9.00
N GLN A 58 -3.58 27.80 10.12
CA GLN A 58 -2.30 27.68 10.83
C GLN A 58 -1.23 27.03 9.94
N LYS A 59 -1.59 25.96 9.23
CA LYS A 59 -0.65 25.26 8.34
C LYS A 59 -0.20 26.10 7.17
N VAL A 60 -1.11 26.85 6.54
CA VAL A 60 -0.79 27.77 5.46
C VAL A 60 0.08 28.93 5.95
N LYS A 61 -0.17 29.43 7.17
CA LYS A 61 0.68 30.45 7.81
C LYS A 61 2.12 29.97 7.99
N HIS A 62 2.32 28.72 8.40
CA HIS A 62 3.67 28.14 8.57
C HIS A 62 4.30 27.65 7.26
N ASN A 63 3.49 27.27 6.28
CA ASN A 63 3.96 26.80 4.97
C ASN A 63 2.99 27.28 3.88
N ARG A 64 3.38 28.34 3.18
CA ARG A 64 2.59 28.93 2.08
C ARG A 64 2.27 27.92 0.97
N ASN A 65 3.09 26.89 0.81
CA ASN A 65 2.92 25.83 -0.20
C ASN A 65 2.11 24.62 0.32
N TYR A 66 1.57 24.67 1.54
CA TYR A 66 0.89 23.54 2.17
C TYR A 66 -0.25 22.97 1.30
N ILE A 67 -1.06 23.84 0.69
CA ILE A 67 -2.17 23.43 -0.17
C ILE A 67 -1.65 22.66 -1.38
N SER A 68 -0.73 23.25 -2.14
CA SER A 68 -0.15 22.64 -3.35
C SER A 68 0.55 21.32 -3.04
N GLN A 69 1.33 21.26 -1.95
CA GLN A 69 1.99 20.03 -1.50
C GLN A 69 0.97 18.95 -1.09
N SER A 70 -0.10 19.33 -0.39
CA SER A 70 -1.15 18.38 0.02
C SER A 70 -1.91 17.85 -1.18
N LYS A 71 -2.28 18.72 -2.15
CA LYS A 71 -2.86 18.32 -3.43
C LYS A 71 -1.98 17.32 -4.17
N TYR A 72 -0.67 17.63 -4.27
CA TYR A 72 0.30 16.75 -4.90
C TYR A 72 0.32 15.38 -4.24
N ARG A 73 0.40 15.33 -2.90
CA ARG A 73 0.40 14.06 -2.16
C ARG A 73 -0.91 13.28 -2.32
N ILE A 74 -2.07 13.94 -2.28
CA ILE A 74 -3.36 13.28 -2.50
C ILE A 74 -3.41 12.66 -3.90
N LYS A 75 -3.10 13.44 -4.94
CA LYS A 75 -3.16 12.99 -6.33
C LYS A 75 -2.09 11.96 -6.68
N ASN A 76 -0.83 12.35 -6.56
CA ASN A 76 0.30 11.58 -7.07
C ASN A 76 0.69 10.44 -6.15
N ASN A 77 0.53 10.58 -4.83
CA ASN A 77 0.91 9.49 -3.93
C ASN A 77 -0.23 8.54 -3.62
N TRP A 78 -1.48 9.01 -3.52
CA TRP A 78 -2.57 8.16 -3.02
C TRP A 78 -3.57 7.77 -4.10
N LEU A 79 -4.15 8.74 -4.80
CA LEU A 79 -5.14 8.45 -5.85
C LEU A 79 -4.49 7.68 -7.00
N LYS A 80 -3.29 8.08 -7.43
CA LYS A 80 -2.55 7.37 -8.48
C LYS A 80 -2.18 5.94 -8.07
N LYS A 81 -1.71 5.75 -6.83
CA LYS A 81 -1.41 4.41 -6.28
C LYS A 81 -2.65 3.53 -6.28
N ARG A 82 -3.76 4.06 -5.76
CA ARG A 82 -5.05 3.40 -5.73
C ARG A 82 -5.50 3.01 -7.13
N PHE A 83 -5.44 3.93 -8.09
CA PHE A 83 -5.83 3.68 -9.48
C PHE A 83 -5.03 2.53 -10.08
N ILE A 84 -3.70 2.54 -9.93
CA ILE A 84 -2.84 1.46 -10.42
C ILE A 84 -3.20 0.13 -9.78
N ILE A 85 -3.44 0.10 -8.46
CA ILE A 85 -3.81 -1.14 -7.76
C ILE A 85 -5.19 -1.64 -8.21
N GLU A 86 -6.18 -0.76 -8.35
CA GLU A 86 -7.52 -1.11 -8.84
C GLU A 86 -7.47 -1.66 -10.28
N LYS A 87 -6.70 -1.01 -11.16
CA LYS A 87 -6.61 -1.36 -12.58
C LYS A 87 -5.77 -2.62 -12.83
N VAL A 88 -4.58 -2.70 -12.24
CA VAL A 88 -3.59 -3.75 -12.56
C VAL A 88 -3.73 -4.97 -11.65
N PHE A 89 -4.18 -4.79 -10.41
CA PHE A 89 -4.19 -5.83 -9.38
C PHE A 89 -5.58 -6.04 -8.77
N TYR A 90 -6.63 -5.68 -9.51
CA TYR A 90 -8.04 -5.85 -9.13
C TYR A 90 -8.39 -5.28 -7.75
N GLY A 91 -7.67 -4.23 -7.33
CA GLY A 91 -7.93 -3.53 -6.07
C GLY A 91 -7.50 -4.28 -4.81
N MET A 92 -6.64 -5.30 -4.91
CA MET A 92 -6.32 -6.16 -3.78
C MET A 92 -4.88 -6.70 -3.76
N CYS A 93 -4.50 -7.25 -2.60
CA CYS A 93 -3.30 -8.07 -2.43
C CYS A 93 -3.46 -9.38 -3.19
N ILE A 94 -2.54 -9.66 -4.12
CA ILE A 94 -2.52 -10.90 -4.89
C ILE A 94 -2.25 -12.12 -4.00
N GLY A 95 -1.36 -11.98 -3.01
CA GLY A 95 -0.97 -13.07 -2.11
C GLY A 95 -2.13 -13.63 -1.29
N CYS A 96 -2.83 -12.79 -0.51
CA CYS A 96 -3.92 -13.27 0.36
C CYS A 96 -5.32 -13.05 -0.21
N ARG A 97 -5.52 -12.22 -1.24
CA ARG A 97 -6.83 -11.86 -1.83
C ARG A 97 -7.86 -11.25 -0.85
N ILE A 98 -7.47 -11.02 0.40
CA ILE A 98 -8.31 -10.47 1.47
C ILE A 98 -8.09 -8.97 1.63
N THR A 99 -6.83 -8.52 1.58
CA THR A 99 -6.49 -7.10 1.79
C THR A 99 -6.80 -6.31 0.54
N LYS A 100 -7.57 -5.23 0.67
CA LYS A 100 -8.10 -4.44 -0.46
C LYS A 100 -7.71 -2.97 -0.32
N VAL A 101 -7.83 -2.22 -1.41
CA VAL A 101 -7.59 -0.76 -1.42
C VAL A 101 -8.50 -0.02 -0.44
N ASN A 102 -9.76 -0.46 -0.31
CA ASN A 102 -10.76 0.22 0.52
C ASN A 102 -10.57 0.03 2.03
N ASN A 103 -9.73 -0.91 2.47
CA ASN A 103 -9.47 -1.12 3.90
C ASN A 103 -8.00 -0.94 4.29
N ASN A 104 -7.05 -1.03 3.35
CA ASN A 104 -5.62 -1.11 3.67
C ASN A 104 -4.70 -0.56 2.57
N LEU A 105 -5.12 0.45 1.78
CA LEU A 105 -4.29 1.04 0.72
C LEU A 105 -2.83 1.38 1.14
N PRO A 106 -2.57 1.94 2.35
CA PRO A 106 -1.19 2.20 2.78
C PRO A 106 -0.32 0.95 2.91
N ALA A 107 -0.92 -0.19 3.25
CA ALA A 107 -0.22 -1.45 3.47
C ALA A 107 0.05 -2.24 2.19
N LEU A 108 -0.52 -1.85 1.04
CA LEU A 108 -0.31 -2.50 -0.25
C LEU A 108 0.95 -1.94 -0.94
N ASN A 109 1.87 -2.80 -1.36
CA ASN A 109 3.12 -2.43 -2.04
C ASN A 109 3.36 -3.29 -3.29
N PHE A 110 4.27 -2.87 -4.15
CA PHE A 110 4.67 -3.63 -5.33
C PHE A 110 5.92 -4.47 -5.02
N HIS A 111 5.90 -5.72 -5.46
CA HIS A 111 6.95 -6.70 -5.19
C HIS A 111 7.26 -7.51 -6.45
N HIS A 112 8.52 -7.75 -6.76
CA HIS A 112 8.93 -8.60 -7.89
C HIS A 112 8.53 -10.06 -7.63
N VAL A 113 7.98 -10.75 -8.64
CA VAL A 113 7.61 -12.18 -8.52
C VAL A 113 8.86 -13.06 -8.39
N SER A 114 9.93 -12.74 -9.11
CA SER A 114 11.19 -13.49 -9.07
C SER A 114 12.23 -12.77 -8.22
N SER A 115 12.78 -13.48 -7.24
CA SER A 115 13.96 -13.06 -6.47
C SER A 115 15.28 -13.23 -7.24
N SER A 116 15.24 -13.78 -8.46
CA SER A 116 16.44 -14.16 -9.22
C SER A 116 17.30 -12.98 -9.67
N LYS A 117 16.76 -11.76 -9.62
CA LYS A 117 17.54 -10.54 -9.83
C LYS A 117 17.67 -9.82 -8.50
N LYS A 118 18.88 -9.34 -8.19
CA LYS A 118 19.14 -8.38 -7.10
C LYS A 118 18.52 -7.00 -7.41
N GLU A 119 17.33 -6.98 -8.01
CA GLU A 119 16.61 -5.78 -8.34
C GLU A 119 16.10 -5.15 -7.04
N LYS A 120 16.37 -3.85 -6.91
CA LYS A 120 15.93 -3.08 -5.76
C LYS A 120 14.40 -3.05 -5.78
N MET A 121 13.76 -3.38 -4.65
CA MET A 121 12.31 -3.30 -4.50
C MET A 121 11.79 -1.93 -5.00
N ILE A 122 10.80 -1.94 -5.90
CA ILE A 122 10.19 -0.72 -6.41
C ILE A 122 9.45 -0.04 -5.26
N ARG A 123 9.95 1.11 -4.79
CA ARG A 123 9.22 1.92 -3.83
C ARG A 123 8.26 2.83 -4.57
N TRP A 124 7.02 2.93 -4.08
CA TRP A 124 6.02 3.78 -4.70
C TRP A 124 6.49 5.24 -4.87
N GLN A 125 7.20 5.77 -3.88
CA GLN A 125 7.75 7.13 -3.90
C GLN A 125 8.74 7.35 -5.05
N GLU A 126 9.42 6.30 -5.50
CA GLU A 126 10.39 6.34 -6.60
C GLU A 126 9.70 6.37 -7.96
N ILE A 127 8.47 5.88 -8.08
CA ILE A 127 7.75 5.78 -9.36
C ILE A 127 6.52 6.68 -9.47
N ALA A 128 6.09 7.32 -8.37
CA ALA A 128 4.88 8.15 -8.33
C ALA A 128 4.89 9.34 -9.32
N HIS A 129 6.09 9.77 -9.73
CA HIS A 129 6.27 10.88 -10.67
C HIS A 129 6.04 10.49 -12.14
N LEU A 130 6.28 9.23 -12.51
CA LEU A 130 6.04 8.68 -13.85
C LEU A 130 4.57 8.73 -14.20
N ASP A 131 4.18 8.84 -15.47
CA ASP A 131 2.78 8.79 -15.85
C ASP A 131 2.14 7.41 -15.59
N LEU A 132 0.80 7.30 -15.73
CA LEU A 132 0.10 6.05 -15.44
C LEU A 132 0.54 4.89 -16.34
N LYS A 133 0.78 5.15 -17.63
CA LYS A 133 1.16 4.13 -18.61
C LYS A 133 2.60 3.67 -18.38
N GLU A 134 3.49 4.59 -18.04
CA GLU A 134 4.87 4.29 -17.65
C GLU A 134 4.92 3.40 -16.40
N ILE A 135 4.10 3.69 -15.39
CA ILE A 135 4.00 2.84 -14.18
C ILE A 135 3.48 1.45 -14.55
N GLU A 136 2.42 1.35 -15.36
CA GLU A 136 1.86 0.06 -15.80
C GLU A 136 2.92 -0.77 -16.53
N ASN A 137 3.59 -0.18 -17.52
CA ASN A 137 4.66 -0.81 -18.30
C ASN A 137 5.83 -1.25 -17.41
N LEU A 138 6.25 -0.41 -16.46
CA LEU A 138 7.32 -0.72 -15.51
C LEU A 138 6.95 -1.95 -14.66
N LEU A 139 5.75 -1.95 -14.08
CA LEU A 139 5.29 -3.06 -13.24
C LEU A 139 5.11 -4.35 -14.02
N GLU A 140 4.73 -4.28 -15.30
CA GLU A 140 4.62 -5.45 -16.18
C GLU A 140 5.98 -6.00 -16.57
N ARG A 141 6.87 -5.15 -17.08
CA ARG A 141 8.24 -5.51 -17.47
C ARG A 141 9.03 -6.14 -16.32
N GLU A 142 8.85 -5.63 -15.10
CA GLU A 142 9.52 -6.14 -13.90
C GLU A 142 8.73 -7.27 -13.21
N LEU A 143 7.66 -7.78 -13.83
CA LEU A 143 6.84 -8.88 -13.31
C LEU A 143 6.46 -8.66 -11.84
N CYS A 144 5.96 -7.46 -11.53
CA CYS A 144 5.57 -7.09 -10.17
C CYS A 144 4.19 -7.64 -9.79
N VAL A 145 3.96 -7.82 -8.49
CA VAL A 145 2.65 -8.11 -7.88
C VAL A 145 2.34 -7.10 -6.79
N CYS A 146 1.05 -6.89 -6.51
CA CYS A 146 0.63 -6.11 -5.35
C CYS A 146 0.49 -7.02 -4.12
N LEU A 147 1.26 -6.77 -3.06
CA LEU A 147 1.20 -7.51 -1.80
C LEU A 147 0.87 -6.58 -0.63
N CYS A 148 0.10 -7.07 0.33
CA CYS A 148 -0.02 -6.41 1.62
C CYS A 148 1.24 -6.62 2.45
N ALA A 149 1.50 -5.71 3.38
CA ALA A 149 2.70 -5.73 4.21
C ALA A 149 2.82 -7.00 5.07
N ASN A 150 1.70 -7.64 5.46
CA ASN A 150 1.73 -8.95 6.12
C ASN A 150 2.23 -10.05 5.19
N CYS A 151 1.66 -10.19 3.99
CA CYS A 151 2.09 -11.19 3.01
C CYS A 151 3.55 -11.01 2.63
N GLN A 152 3.96 -9.76 2.36
CA GLN A 152 5.33 -9.42 2.03
C GLN A 152 6.30 -9.87 3.12
N VAL A 153 6.07 -9.47 4.38
CA VAL A 153 6.94 -9.86 5.49
C VAL A 153 6.97 -11.37 5.64
N LEU A 154 5.84 -12.06 5.51
CA LEU A 154 5.76 -13.49 5.70
C LEU A 154 6.63 -14.26 4.68
N ILE A 155 6.56 -13.89 3.39
CA ILE A 155 7.36 -14.55 2.34
C ILE A 155 8.84 -14.14 2.35
N GLU A 156 9.17 -12.93 2.82
CA GLU A 156 10.56 -12.45 2.91
C GLU A 156 11.29 -12.93 4.17
N SER A 157 10.58 -13.53 5.15
CA SER A 157 11.13 -13.91 6.45
C SER A 157 11.91 -15.23 6.43
N ASN A 158 12.91 -15.35 5.55
CA ASN A 158 13.71 -16.57 5.33
C ASN A 158 14.21 -17.26 6.61
N ARG A 159 14.63 -16.48 7.63
CA ARG A 159 15.10 -17.01 8.91
C ARG A 159 13.98 -17.64 9.74
N PHE A 160 12.83 -16.97 9.80
CA PHE A 160 11.64 -17.50 10.47
C PHE A 160 11.18 -18.78 9.79
N LEU A 161 11.10 -18.78 8.45
CA LEU A 161 10.68 -19.96 7.67
C LEU A 161 11.60 -21.16 7.89
N ARG A 162 12.91 -20.94 7.91
CA ARG A 162 13.91 -22.00 8.18
C ARG A 162 13.75 -22.64 9.56
N HIS A 163 13.21 -21.91 10.53
CA HIS A 163 13.15 -22.33 11.93
C HIS A 163 11.73 -22.45 12.46
N ILE A 164 10.71 -22.42 11.59
CA ILE A 164 9.32 -22.31 12.01
C ILE A 164 8.87 -23.48 12.91
N ASP A 165 9.33 -24.70 12.62
CA ASP A 165 9.02 -25.89 13.43
C ASP A 165 9.70 -25.87 14.82
N LYS A 166 10.72 -25.01 15.00
CA LYS A 166 11.39 -24.79 16.30
C LYS A 166 10.79 -23.61 17.07
N ILE A 167 10.14 -22.68 16.37
CA ILE A 167 9.56 -21.46 16.95
C ILE A 167 8.11 -21.67 17.36
N LEU A 168 7.36 -22.45 16.58
CA LEU A 168 5.92 -22.67 16.78
C LEU A 168 5.62 -24.14 17.08
N GLU A 169 4.54 -24.37 17.85
CA GLU A 169 3.94 -25.69 17.99
C GLU A 169 3.54 -26.25 16.63
N LYS A 170 3.67 -27.57 16.46
CA LYS A 170 3.47 -28.27 15.18
C LYS A 170 2.17 -27.88 14.45
N PRO A 171 0.99 -27.78 15.10
CA PRO A 171 -0.24 -27.37 14.40
C PRO A 171 -0.16 -25.95 13.81
N LYS A 172 0.42 -24.99 14.56
CA LYS A 172 0.59 -23.61 14.11
C LYS A 172 1.62 -23.51 12.98
N ALA A 173 2.72 -24.26 13.08
CA ALA A 173 3.75 -24.29 12.03
C ALA A 173 3.18 -24.80 10.70
N ILE A 174 2.35 -25.86 10.73
CA ILE A 174 1.66 -26.40 9.54
C ILE A 174 0.75 -25.34 8.91
N LEU A 175 -0.09 -24.68 9.71
CA LEU A 175 -1.01 -23.64 9.20
C LEU A 175 -0.27 -22.51 8.50
N ILE A 176 0.81 -21.99 9.11
CA ILE A 176 1.58 -20.90 8.52
C ILE A 176 2.27 -21.35 7.22
N LYS A 177 2.82 -22.58 7.17
CA LYS A 177 3.40 -23.14 5.93
C LYS A 177 2.36 -23.24 4.83
N GLN A 178 1.15 -23.70 5.14
CA GLN A 178 0.04 -23.74 4.18
C GLN A 178 -0.31 -22.35 3.67
N GLU A 179 -0.43 -21.36 4.56
CA GLU A 179 -0.72 -19.97 4.17
C GLU A 179 0.37 -19.40 3.26
N ILE A 180 1.64 -19.69 3.52
CA ILE A 180 2.76 -19.28 2.65
C ILE A 180 2.66 -19.94 1.29
N ASN A 181 2.40 -21.24 1.23
CA ASN A 181 2.24 -21.96 -0.03
C ASN A 181 1.10 -21.36 -0.84
N THR A 182 -0.05 -21.08 -0.21
CA THR A 182 -1.18 -20.41 -0.87
C THR A 182 -0.80 -19.02 -1.38
N ILE A 183 -0.05 -18.22 -0.61
CA ILE A 183 0.44 -16.91 -1.06
C ILE A 183 1.34 -17.07 -2.29
N GLN A 184 2.28 -18.02 -2.26
CA GLN A 184 3.22 -18.27 -3.35
C GLN A 184 2.50 -18.77 -4.61
N GLU A 185 1.57 -19.73 -4.47
CA GLU A 185 0.73 -20.20 -5.57
C GLU A 185 -0.08 -19.07 -6.19
N ASN A 186 -0.67 -18.20 -5.37
CA ASN A 186 -1.41 -17.04 -5.85
C ASN A 186 -0.53 -16.05 -6.63
N ILE A 187 0.71 -15.84 -6.18
CA ILE A 187 1.69 -14.99 -6.86
C ILE A 187 2.11 -15.63 -8.19
N SER A 188 2.44 -16.92 -8.21
CA SER A 188 2.87 -17.65 -9.41
C SER A 188 1.77 -17.78 -10.47
N ASN A 189 0.52 -17.93 -10.03
CA ASN A 189 -0.63 -18.05 -10.93
C ASN A 189 -1.21 -16.70 -11.37
N PHE A 190 -0.62 -15.58 -10.95
CA PHE A 190 -1.08 -14.26 -11.34
C PHE A 190 -0.61 -13.93 -12.77
N SER A 191 -1.46 -14.21 -13.75
CA SER A 191 -1.35 -13.73 -15.12
C SER A 191 -2.15 -12.44 -15.30
N ARG A 192 -1.58 -11.43 -15.96
CA ARG A 192 -2.24 -10.16 -16.30
C ARG A 192 -2.93 -10.22 -17.66
#